data_AF-A0ABD4T394-F1
#
_entry.id   AF-A0ABD4T394-F1
#
_cell.length_a   1.000
_cell.length_b   1.000
_cell.length_c   1.000
_cell.angle_alpha   90.00
_cell.angle_beta   90.00
_cell.angle_gamma   90.00
#
_symmetry.space_group_name_H-M   'P 1'
#
loop_
_entity.id
_entity.type
_entity.pdbx_description
1 polymer ?
#
loop_
_entity_poly.entity_id
_entity_poly.type
_entity_poly.pdbx_seq_one_letter_code
_entity_poly.pdbx_strand_id
1 'polypeptide(L)'
;MMNSSSHGEAYRQYLKQLFPDLRLAGSTIDTILLPQTQWDEPKSGADWNNVGVMALLEAEATEDSTLRSVYWEMAAEALQTGADNFPLAAVHLALLQGLLGEDQAAINAAFQILTQLLSIPESSDLQPGLVYIPLAWSRWPEHSSQIFQGLVLENNGYAQVMGLAAEVLWRSHLVFYNPSGLRLLQIAAQILPDSAAVQLRLGISMLANQRLEGLVNLRKAWELAPDLSVIAQAFYLACRDQGQVALAQQWREIGKQHSNQYPQDLSGAWATISDRGVGRDLENEGNRLIVSHSPAEAENYTTVVFDQDILMAVEPSFKSIVTSVLIAEGDWFEKEMEWWRSFVKPGMTVIDVGANVGVYTFSAAKRVGPEGRVIAVEPFPGCVDCLKKTRQLNGMDWVSVVEGAASNQNGTALLGVSAASELNELIEEDETDGSQPRNALRVQCLTLDEICDRENLSTVDLLKIDAEGHELSVLQGSRSLIAQFTPVILYENIAAGQQVNPDVTPYLVQLGYQILWYQPGTETLEVVDSLSTEETQALNLIAVHESTLKNINARFGQI
;
A
#
# COMPACT_ATOMS: atom_id res chain seq x y z
N MET A 1 -13.23 24.00 -22.67
CA MET A 1 -13.47 25.15 -21.78
C MET A 1 -14.84 24.97 -21.14
N MET A 2 -14.83 24.58 -19.87
CA MET A 2 -16.00 24.56 -19.00
C MET A 2 -16.26 25.99 -18.50
N ASN A 3 -17.51 26.40 -18.26
CA ASN A 3 -17.80 27.73 -17.71
C ASN A 3 -17.60 27.74 -16.17
N SER A 4 -17.58 28.92 -15.53
CA SER A 4 -17.41 29.03 -14.07
C SER A 4 -18.47 28.26 -13.27
N SER A 5 -19.69 28.14 -13.81
CA SER A 5 -20.77 27.35 -13.21
C SER A 5 -20.48 25.85 -13.22
N SER A 6 -19.82 25.32 -14.26
CA SER A 6 -19.50 23.88 -14.34
C SER A 6 -18.31 23.50 -13.47
N HIS A 7 -17.28 24.35 -13.35
CA HIS A 7 -16.16 24.09 -12.43
C HIS A 7 -16.64 24.05 -10.97
N GLY A 8 -17.52 25.00 -10.60
CA GLY A 8 -18.12 25.02 -9.26
C GLY A 8 -18.99 23.80 -8.95
N GLU A 9 -19.70 23.25 -9.93
CA GLU A 9 -20.48 22.02 -9.73
C GLU A 9 -19.57 20.79 -9.61
N ALA A 10 -18.53 20.68 -10.45
CA ALA A 10 -17.56 19.59 -10.40
C ALA A 10 -16.85 19.52 -9.04
N TYR A 11 -16.35 20.64 -8.52
CA TYR A 11 -15.71 20.67 -7.19
C TYR A 11 -16.68 20.28 -6.07
N ARG A 12 -17.96 20.68 -6.14
CA ARG A 12 -18.98 20.27 -5.17
C ARG A 12 -19.29 18.78 -5.23
N GLN A 13 -19.32 18.19 -6.42
CA GLN A 13 -19.55 16.77 -6.59
C GLN A 13 -18.39 15.97 -6.02
N TYR A 14 -17.16 16.38 -6.31
CA TYR A 14 -15.95 15.83 -5.69
C TYR A 14 -16.00 15.87 -4.15
N LEU A 15 -16.31 17.04 -3.56
CA LEU A 15 -16.41 17.14 -2.11
C LEU A 15 -17.54 16.31 -1.51
N LYS A 16 -18.64 16.08 -2.23
CA LYS A 16 -19.70 15.15 -1.79
C LYS A 16 -19.28 13.69 -1.86
N GLN A 17 -18.41 13.33 -2.80
CA GLN A 17 -17.85 11.97 -2.87
C GLN A 17 -16.91 11.71 -1.69
N LEU A 18 -16.06 12.69 -1.37
CA LEU A 18 -15.19 12.62 -0.19
C LEU A 18 -15.97 12.68 1.12
N PHE A 19 -16.93 13.59 1.20
CA PHE A 19 -17.63 13.95 2.43
C PHE A 19 -19.15 14.02 2.18
N PRO A 20 -19.86 12.88 2.19
CA PRO A 20 -21.29 12.83 1.87
C PRO A 20 -22.16 13.77 2.71
N ASP A 21 -21.77 14.00 3.97
CA ASP A 21 -22.49 14.85 4.92
C ASP A 21 -22.04 16.33 4.94
N LEU A 22 -21.07 16.70 4.11
CA LEU A 22 -20.52 18.05 4.09
C LEU A 22 -21.54 19.08 3.58
N ARG A 23 -21.73 20.15 4.38
CA ARG A 23 -22.55 21.30 4.01
C ARG A 23 -21.67 22.46 3.57
N LEU A 24 -21.70 22.77 2.28
CA LEU A 24 -20.93 23.88 1.69
C LEU A 24 -21.64 25.23 1.73
N ALA A 25 -22.96 25.25 1.92
CA ALA A 25 -23.74 26.48 1.88
C ALA A 25 -23.22 27.50 2.91
N GLY A 26 -22.77 28.66 2.44
CA GLY A 26 -22.22 29.73 3.28
C GLY A 26 -20.74 29.59 3.65
N SER A 27 -20.03 28.58 3.13
CA SER A 27 -18.59 28.46 3.31
C SER A 27 -17.82 29.43 2.41
N THR A 28 -16.55 29.67 2.71
CA THR A 28 -15.63 30.46 1.89
C THR A 28 -15.47 29.88 0.48
N ILE A 29 -15.54 28.56 0.34
CA ILE A 29 -15.53 27.87 -0.96
C ILE A 29 -16.70 28.34 -1.83
N ASP A 30 -17.91 28.27 -1.29
CA ASP A 30 -19.16 28.56 -2.02
C ASP A 30 -19.32 30.07 -2.31
N THR A 31 -18.98 30.89 -1.32
CA THR A 31 -19.25 32.33 -1.36
C THR A 31 -18.13 33.18 -1.97
N ILE A 32 -16.89 32.70 -1.93
CA ILE A 32 -15.70 33.47 -2.33
C ILE A 32 -14.89 32.71 -3.39
N LEU A 33 -14.36 31.52 -3.09
CA LEU A 33 -13.36 30.86 -3.94
C LEU A 33 -13.94 30.50 -5.31
N LEU A 34 -15.04 29.74 -5.37
CA LEU A 34 -15.62 29.33 -6.65
C LEU A 34 -16.13 30.51 -7.50
N PRO A 35 -16.86 31.50 -6.95
CA PRO A 35 -17.39 32.60 -7.74
C PRO A 35 -16.36 33.64 -8.18
N GLN A 36 -15.28 33.85 -7.41
CA GLN A 36 -14.31 34.91 -7.68
C GLN A 36 -13.08 34.44 -8.47
N THR A 37 -12.85 33.13 -8.58
CA THR A 37 -11.75 32.56 -9.37
C THR A 37 -11.87 32.93 -10.85
N GLN A 38 -10.78 33.43 -11.43
CA GLN A 38 -10.67 33.68 -12.87
C GLN A 38 -10.22 32.40 -13.59
N TRP A 39 -11.18 31.56 -13.99
CA TRP A 39 -10.91 30.23 -14.57
C TRP A 39 -10.27 30.26 -15.96
N ASP A 40 -10.76 31.12 -16.86
CA ASP A 40 -10.32 31.15 -18.27
C ASP A 40 -9.05 32.01 -18.48
N GLU A 41 -8.85 33.01 -17.61
CA GLU A 41 -7.68 33.90 -17.61
C GLU A 41 -7.17 34.10 -16.18
N PRO A 42 -6.45 33.12 -15.58
CA PRO A 42 -5.95 33.23 -14.21
C PRO A 42 -4.99 34.42 -14.04
N LYS A 43 -5.17 35.23 -12.98
CA LYS A 43 -4.38 36.46 -12.75
C LYS A 43 -3.63 36.48 -11.43
N SER A 44 -3.98 35.58 -10.51
CA SER A 44 -3.37 35.46 -9.19
C SER A 44 -2.87 34.05 -8.94
N GLY A 45 -1.94 33.89 -7.99
CA GLY A 45 -1.49 32.55 -7.58
C GLY A 45 -2.63 31.69 -7.01
N ALA A 46 -3.66 32.30 -6.42
CA ALA A 46 -4.87 31.59 -5.99
C ALA A 46 -5.72 31.10 -7.16
N ASP A 47 -5.85 31.89 -8.25
CA ASP A 47 -6.53 31.42 -9.47
C ASP A 47 -5.78 30.23 -10.06
N TRP A 48 -4.46 30.34 -10.18
CA TRP A 48 -3.60 29.26 -10.68
C TRP A 48 -3.67 28.00 -9.82
N ASN A 49 -3.70 28.13 -8.49
CA ASN A 49 -3.96 27.02 -7.58
C ASN A 49 -5.28 26.33 -7.90
N ASN A 50 -6.35 27.11 -8.02
CA ASN A 50 -7.70 26.56 -8.22
C ASN A 50 -7.84 25.87 -9.58
N VAL A 51 -7.23 26.44 -10.63
CA VAL A 51 -7.14 25.79 -11.96
C VAL A 51 -6.36 24.47 -11.87
N GLY A 52 -5.22 24.47 -11.18
CA GLY A 52 -4.44 23.26 -10.95
C GLY A 52 -5.22 22.18 -10.21
N VAL A 53 -5.92 22.54 -9.13
CA VAL A 53 -6.81 21.64 -8.37
C VAL A 53 -7.90 21.06 -9.26
N MET A 54 -8.54 21.86 -10.11
CA MET A 54 -9.55 21.33 -11.03
C MET A 54 -8.96 20.38 -12.06
N ALA A 55 -7.76 20.65 -12.59
CA ALA A 55 -7.08 19.73 -13.49
C ALA A 55 -6.76 18.39 -12.79
N LEU A 56 -6.36 18.41 -11.51
CA LEU A 56 -6.18 17.18 -10.72
C LEU A 56 -7.49 16.38 -10.57
N LEU A 57 -8.62 17.05 -10.36
CA LEU A 57 -9.93 16.38 -10.31
C LEU A 57 -10.31 15.73 -11.64
N GLU A 58 -10.04 16.39 -12.75
CA GLU A 58 -10.28 15.83 -14.09
C GLU A 58 -9.35 14.63 -14.37
N ALA A 59 -8.09 14.69 -13.90
CA ALA A 59 -7.15 13.57 -13.98
C ALA A 59 -7.66 12.34 -13.21
N GLU A 60 -8.18 12.54 -11.99
CA GLU A 60 -8.69 11.44 -11.16
C GLU A 60 -10.04 10.91 -11.69
N ALA A 61 -10.85 11.75 -12.34
CA ALA A 61 -12.16 11.36 -12.86
C ALA A 61 -12.11 10.62 -14.21
N THR A 62 -11.02 10.76 -14.99
CA THR A 62 -10.89 10.10 -16.30
C THR A 62 -10.43 8.65 -16.18
N GLU A 63 -10.99 7.78 -17.02
CA GLU A 63 -10.54 6.39 -17.19
C GLU A 63 -9.48 6.24 -18.31
N ASP A 64 -9.26 7.29 -19.11
CA ASP A 64 -8.25 7.32 -20.19
C ASP A 64 -6.91 7.82 -19.65
N SER A 65 -5.89 6.95 -19.64
CA SER A 65 -4.54 7.25 -19.16
C SER A 65 -3.83 8.34 -19.95
N THR A 66 -4.07 8.44 -21.26
CA THR A 66 -3.47 9.50 -22.10
C THR A 66 -4.05 10.85 -21.74
N LEU A 67 -5.38 10.91 -21.60
CA LEU A 67 -6.06 12.14 -21.17
C LEU A 67 -5.69 12.49 -19.72
N ARG A 68 -5.51 11.48 -18.85
CA ARG A 68 -5.05 11.65 -17.48
C ARG A 68 -3.70 12.34 -17.43
N SER A 69 -2.71 11.88 -18.21
CA SER A 69 -1.38 12.50 -18.29
C SER A 69 -1.47 13.97 -18.73
N VAL A 70 -2.33 14.29 -19.70
CA VAL A 70 -2.56 15.68 -20.13
C VAL A 70 -3.09 16.54 -18.96
N TYR A 71 -4.04 16.04 -18.19
CA TYR A 71 -4.56 16.78 -17.04
C TYR A 71 -3.53 16.94 -15.92
N TRP A 72 -2.69 15.93 -15.67
CA TRP A 72 -1.57 16.05 -14.74
C TRP A 72 -0.55 17.11 -15.16
N GLU A 73 -0.18 17.15 -16.45
CA GLU A 73 0.70 18.20 -16.99
C GLU A 73 0.08 19.59 -16.86
N MET A 74 -1.22 19.73 -17.18
CA MET A 74 -1.95 20.98 -16.99
C MET A 74 -1.98 21.41 -15.52
N ALA A 75 -2.15 20.46 -14.59
CA ALA A 75 -2.09 20.74 -13.17
C ALA A 75 -0.68 21.20 -12.76
N ALA A 76 0.37 20.51 -13.21
CA ALA A 76 1.76 20.87 -12.94
C ALA A 76 2.07 22.31 -13.40
N GLU A 77 1.73 22.65 -14.64
CA GLU A 77 1.99 23.97 -15.21
C GLU A 77 1.25 25.08 -14.43
N ALA A 78 -0.03 24.87 -14.12
CA ALA A 78 -0.83 25.81 -13.36
C ALA A 78 -0.27 26.02 -11.94
N LEU A 79 0.01 24.92 -11.22
CA LEU A 79 0.52 24.97 -9.86
C LEU A 79 1.92 25.60 -9.80
N GLN A 80 2.80 25.25 -10.74
CA GLN A 80 4.14 25.85 -10.86
C GLN A 80 4.06 27.35 -11.11
N THR A 81 3.12 27.81 -11.94
CA THR A 81 2.90 29.24 -12.22
C THR A 81 2.40 29.98 -10.98
N GLY A 82 1.57 29.34 -10.15
CA GLY A 82 1.06 29.91 -8.90
C GLY A 82 2.05 29.86 -7.73
N ALA A 83 2.97 28.89 -7.73
CA ALA A 83 3.82 28.54 -6.58
C ALA A 83 4.69 29.68 -6.06
N ASP A 84 5.17 30.57 -6.93
CA ASP A 84 6.07 31.67 -6.56
C ASP A 84 5.46 32.65 -5.54
N ASN A 85 4.14 32.85 -5.58
CA ASN A 85 3.45 33.87 -4.78
C ASN A 85 2.25 33.32 -4.00
N PHE A 86 1.99 32.02 -4.07
CA PHE A 86 0.88 31.38 -3.35
C PHE A 86 1.33 30.03 -2.78
N PRO A 87 1.68 29.96 -1.48
CA PRO A 87 2.27 28.77 -0.88
C PRO A 87 1.41 27.51 -1.00
N LEU A 88 0.09 27.64 -1.08
CA LEU A 88 -0.80 26.48 -1.26
C LEU A 88 -0.64 25.85 -2.65
N ALA A 89 -0.37 26.63 -3.70
CA ALA A 89 -0.04 26.09 -5.02
C ALA A 89 1.28 25.31 -4.97
N ALA A 90 2.28 25.81 -4.23
CA ALA A 90 3.55 25.13 -4.04
C ALA A 90 3.37 23.79 -3.31
N VAL A 91 2.51 23.71 -2.30
CA VAL A 91 2.26 22.42 -1.60
C VAL A 91 1.47 21.45 -2.47
N HIS A 92 0.49 21.92 -3.25
CA HIS A 92 -0.18 21.05 -4.22
C HIS A 92 0.80 20.52 -5.28
N LEU A 93 1.80 21.32 -5.69
CA LEU A 93 2.86 20.85 -6.58
C LEU A 93 3.74 19.78 -5.91
N ALA A 94 4.06 19.94 -4.62
CA ALA A 94 4.77 18.91 -3.86
C ALA A 94 3.94 17.62 -3.71
N LEU A 95 2.63 17.75 -3.50
CA LEU A 95 1.70 16.63 -3.46
C LEU A 95 1.62 15.91 -4.81
N LEU A 96 1.56 16.67 -5.90
CA LEU A 96 1.60 16.16 -7.27
C LEU A 96 2.85 15.30 -7.51
N GLN A 97 4.02 15.82 -7.15
CA GLN A 97 5.29 15.08 -7.25
C GLN A 97 5.23 13.75 -6.48
N GLY A 98 4.68 13.76 -5.26
CA GLY A 98 4.52 12.54 -4.47
C GLY A 98 3.58 11.52 -5.11
N LEU A 99 2.48 11.97 -5.73
CA LEU A 99 1.54 11.10 -6.44
C LEU A 99 2.14 10.50 -7.73
N LEU A 100 3.02 11.25 -8.40
CA LEU A 100 3.84 10.78 -9.53
C LEU A 100 5.03 9.90 -9.10
N GLY A 101 5.15 9.65 -7.80
CA GLY A 101 6.19 8.81 -7.24
C GLY A 101 7.57 9.47 -7.10
N GLU A 102 7.69 10.78 -7.35
CA GLU A 102 8.89 11.58 -7.17
C GLU A 102 9.11 11.96 -5.70
N ASP A 103 9.17 10.95 -4.83
CA ASP A 103 9.17 11.05 -3.37
C ASP A 103 10.19 12.06 -2.83
N GLN A 104 11.43 12.02 -3.35
CA GLN A 104 12.49 12.92 -2.91
C GLN A 104 12.24 14.38 -3.34
N ALA A 105 11.65 14.59 -4.51
CA ALA A 105 11.27 15.92 -4.98
C ALA A 105 10.15 16.51 -4.11
N ALA A 106 9.11 15.70 -3.84
CA ALA A 106 8.00 16.04 -2.96
C ALA A 106 8.48 16.44 -1.55
N ILE A 107 9.38 15.65 -0.95
CA ILE A 107 9.97 15.94 0.36
C ILE A 107 10.74 17.26 0.33
N ASN A 108 11.59 17.47 -0.68
CA ASN A 108 12.38 18.69 -0.81
C ASN A 108 11.49 19.93 -0.96
N ALA A 109 10.45 19.84 -1.80
CA ALA A 109 9.49 20.92 -2.00
C ALA A 109 8.72 21.24 -0.71
N ALA A 110 8.21 20.21 0.00
CA ALA A 110 7.53 20.40 1.27
C ALA A 110 8.44 21.10 2.31
N PHE A 111 9.71 20.71 2.44
CA PHE A 111 10.65 21.38 3.34
C PHE A 111 10.99 22.82 2.94
N GLN A 112 11.12 23.09 1.63
CA GLN A 112 11.33 24.46 1.16
C GLN A 112 10.16 25.35 1.55
N ILE A 113 8.93 24.86 1.42
CA ILE A 113 7.72 25.59 1.79
C ILE A 113 7.66 25.83 3.30
N LEU A 114 7.89 24.79 4.12
CA LEU A 114 7.96 24.94 5.57
C LEU A 114 9.02 25.96 6.00
N THR A 115 10.17 25.99 5.31
CA THR A 115 11.24 26.95 5.56
C THR A 115 10.83 28.38 5.19
N GLN A 116 10.14 28.57 4.07
CA GLN A 116 9.60 29.87 3.67
C GLN A 116 8.59 30.39 4.70
N LEU A 117 7.74 29.51 5.21
CA LEU A 117 6.74 29.84 6.24
C LEU A 117 7.35 30.21 7.59
N LEU A 118 8.60 29.85 7.90
CA LEU A 118 9.27 30.29 9.14
C LEU A 118 9.37 31.82 9.25
N SER A 119 9.34 32.52 8.11
CA SER A 119 9.38 33.98 8.06
C SER A 119 8.00 34.64 8.20
N ILE A 120 6.92 33.85 8.20
CA ILE A 120 5.53 34.29 8.24
C ILE A 120 4.96 33.93 9.63
N PRO A 121 4.48 34.92 10.41
CA PRO A 121 3.81 34.65 11.67
C PRO A 121 2.62 33.69 11.50
N GLU A 122 2.41 32.76 12.43
CA GLU A 122 1.22 31.86 12.41
C GLU A 122 -0.11 32.63 12.43
N SER A 123 -0.11 33.87 12.94
CA SER A 123 -1.26 34.78 12.94
C SER A 123 -1.48 35.50 11.61
N SER A 124 -0.64 35.26 10.61
CA SER A 124 -0.81 35.83 9.27
C SER A 124 -2.04 35.22 8.59
N ASP A 125 -2.90 36.11 8.12
CA ASP A 125 -4.10 35.77 7.35
C ASP A 125 -3.68 35.58 5.89
N LEU A 126 -3.24 34.37 5.55
CA LEU A 126 -2.96 34.02 4.16
C LEU A 126 -4.28 33.71 3.46
N GLN A 127 -4.42 34.18 2.23
CA GLN A 127 -5.60 33.87 1.42
C GLN A 127 -5.74 32.35 1.24
N PRO A 128 -6.92 31.76 1.55
CA PRO A 128 -7.17 30.35 1.30
C PRO A 128 -7.42 30.07 -0.19
N GLY A 129 -7.31 28.81 -0.58
CA GLY A 129 -7.61 28.32 -1.92
C GLY A 129 -8.43 27.04 -1.89
N LEU A 130 -8.81 26.55 -3.08
CA LEU A 130 -9.33 25.20 -3.19
C LEU A 130 -8.23 24.20 -2.83
N VAL A 131 -8.63 23.11 -2.17
CA VAL A 131 -7.73 22.05 -1.74
C VAL A 131 -8.08 20.77 -2.48
N TYR A 132 -7.07 20.10 -3.01
CA TYR A 132 -7.16 18.75 -3.56
C TYR A 132 -6.67 17.73 -2.54
N ILE A 133 -7.50 16.73 -2.29
CA ILE A 133 -7.25 15.52 -1.50
C ILE A 133 -7.56 14.31 -2.42
N PRO A 134 -6.57 13.47 -2.75
CA PRO A 134 -6.82 12.27 -3.54
C PRO A 134 -7.96 11.42 -2.96
N LEU A 135 -8.90 10.97 -3.79
CA LEU A 135 -10.01 10.09 -3.38
C LEU A 135 -9.49 8.78 -2.78
N ALA A 136 -8.31 8.32 -3.21
CA ALA A 136 -7.66 7.16 -2.59
C ALA A 136 -7.40 7.36 -1.08
N TRP A 137 -7.16 8.60 -0.62
CA TRP A 137 -6.91 8.91 0.79
C TRP A 137 -8.18 8.92 1.63
N SER A 138 -9.37 9.02 1.02
CA SER A 138 -10.65 9.01 1.74
C SER A 138 -11.12 7.61 2.14
N ARG A 139 -10.39 6.57 1.72
CA ARG A 139 -10.65 5.17 2.13
C ARG A 139 -10.27 4.87 3.58
N TRP A 140 -9.80 5.87 4.30
CA TRP A 140 -9.40 5.81 5.70
C TRP A 140 -10.59 5.84 6.68
N PRO A 141 -10.39 5.41 7.94
CA PRO A 141 -11.45 5.45 8.95
C PRO A 141 -12.08 6.84 9.08
N GLU A 142 -13.37 6.88 9.44
CA GLU A 142 -14.24 8.08 9.45
C GLU A 142 -13.63 9.35 10.10
N HIS A 143 -12.65 9.23 11.00
CA HIS A 143 -12.02 10.39 11.64
C HIS A 143 -10.95 11.11 10.80
N SER A 144 -10.31 10.45 9.82
CA SER A 144 -9.47 11.17 8.84
C SER A 144 -10.30 12.08 7.95
N SER A 145 -11.56 11.72 7.72
CA SER A 145 -12.52 12.56 7.01
C SER A 145 -12.69 13.93 7.69
N GLN A 146 -12.70 13.99 9.03
CA GLN A 146 -12.90 15.26 9.76
C GLN A 146 -11.69 16.19 9.60
N ILE A 147 -10.47 15.65 9.57
CA ILE A 147 -9.25 16.43 9.39
C ILE A 147 -9.22 17.01 7.97
N PHE A 148 -9.46 16.18 6.95
CA PHE A 148 -9.48 16.66 5.57
C PHE A 148 -10.66 17.61 5.31
N GLN A 149 -11.82 17.35 5.92
CA GLN A 149 -12.95 18.28 5.90
C GLN A 149 -12.58 19.62 6.53
N GLY A 150 -11.90 19.61 7.68
CA GLY A 150 -11.39 20.81 8.33
C GLY A 150 -10.41 21.56 7.44
N LEU A 151 -9.45 20.84 6.83
CA LEU A 151 -8.46 21.39 5.92
C LEU A 151 -9.09 22.06 4.69
N VAL A 152 -10.08 21.42 4.09
CA VAL A 152 -10.82 21.95 2.93
C VAL A 152 -11.64 23.19 3.32
N LEU A 153 -12.27 23.19 4.49
CA LEU A 153 -13.11 24.30 4.97
C LEU A 153 -12.35 25.44 5.65
N GLU A 154 -11.04 25.29 5.80
CA GLU A 154 -10.20 26.24 6.52
C GLU A 154 -10.21 27.63 5.87
N ASN A 155 -10.33 28.67 6.70
CA ASN A 155 -10.42 30.04 6.20
C ASN A 155 -9.06 30.73 6.12
N ASN A 156 -8.03 30.15 6.75
CA ASN A 156 -6.66 30.64 6.68
C ASN A 156 -5.81 29.71 5.80
N GLY A 157 -5.28 30.26 4.70
CA GLY A 157 -4.37 29.56 3.81
C GLY A 157 -3.12 29.02 4.51
N TYR A 158 -2.67 29.63 5.61
CA TYR A 158 -1.54 29.13 6.40
C TYR A 158 -1.81 27.73 6.94
N ALA A 159 -2.99 27.51 7.52
CA ALA A 159 -3.37 26.21 8.06
C ALA A 159 -3.60 25.18 6.94
N GLN A 160 -4.11 25.61 5.77
CA GLN A 160 -4.20 24.75 4.57
C GLN A 160 -2.82 24.26 4.13
N VAL A 161 -1.85 25.17 4.03
CA VAL A 161 -0.47 24.89 3.61
C VAL A 161 0.21 23.96 4.60
N MET A 162 0.12 24.24 5.90
CA MET A 162 0.74 23.42 6.94
C MET A 162 0.14 22.01 6.99
N GLY A 163 -1.19 21.89 6.95
CA GLY A 163 -1.87 20.60 6.98
C GLY A 163 -1.55 19.75 5.75
N LEU A 164 -1.57 20.34 4.55
CA LEU A 164 -1.25 19.61 3.34
C LEU A 164 0.24 19.27 3.25
N ALA A 165 1.14 20.14 3.70
CA ALA A 165 2.57 19.85 3.74
C ALA A 165 2.89 18.69 4.69
N ALA A 166 2.20 18.61 5.83
CA ALA A 166 2.32 17.47 6.73
C ALA A 166 1.92 16.16 6.03
N GLU A 167 0.79 16.16 5.30
CA GLU A 167 0.34 15.00 4.51
C GLU A 167 1.36 14.59 3.44
N VAL A 168 1.93 15.55 2.71
CA VAL A 168 2.99 15.26 1.74
C VAL A 168 4.18 14.61 2.42
N LEU A 169 4.70 15.19 3.52
CA LEU A 169 5.90 14.68 4.17
C LEU A 169 5.76 13.25 4.63
N TRP A 170 4.67 12.91 5.33
CA TRP A 170 4.55 11.56 5.88
C TRP A 170 4.17 10.51 4.83
N ARG A 171 3.48 10.90 3.75
CA ARG A 171 3.11 9.98 2.65
C ARG A 171 4.20 9.76 1.62
N SER A 172 5.13 10.71 1.46
CA SER A 172 6.19 10.65 0.44
C SER A 172 7.29 9.64 0.74
N HIS A 173 7.24 8.91 1.86
CA HIS A 173 8.19 7.83 2.11
C HIS A 173 7.51 6.78 2.98
N LEU A 174 7.67 5.49 2.64
CA LEU A 174 7.18 4.44 3.52
C LEU A 174 7.86 4.54 4.90
N VAL A 175 7.05 4.81 5.92
CA VAL A 175 7.53 5.32 7.21
C VAL A 175 8.06 4.24 8.15
N PHE A 176 7.73 2.96 7.90
CA PHE A 176 7.76 1.94 8.95
C PHE A 176 9.12 1.32 9.25
N TYR A 177 10.15 1.50 8.42
CA TYR A 177 11.41 0.75 8.52
C TYR A 177 12.69 1.60 8.32
N ASN A 178 12.56 2.84 7.85
CA ASN A 178 13.72 3.72 7.65
C ASN A 178 13.70 4.90 8.64
N PRO A 179 14.82 5.20 9.34
CA PRO A 179 14.99 6.41 10.13
C PRO A 179 14.54 7.72 9.44
N SER A 180 14.71 7.82 8.12
CA SER A 180 14.27 8.97 7.32
C SER A 180 12.75 9.14 7.35
N GLY A 181 11.99 8.07 7.06
CA GLY A 181 10.53 8.11 7.10
C GLY A 181 10.00 8.45 8.51
N LEU A 182 10.57 7.84 9.55
CA LEU A 182 10.18 8.13 10.94
C LEU A 182 10.40 9.61 11.30
N ARG A 183 11.48 10.22 10.82
CA ARG A 183 11.75 11.65 11.01
C ARG A 183 10.66 12.52 10.35
N LEU A 184 10.24 12.18 9.14
CA LEU A 184 9.18 12.92 8.42
C LEU A 184 7.85 12.86 9.18
N LEU A 185 7.48 11.67 9.66
CA LEU A 185 6.25 11.51 10.43
C LEU A 185 6.31 12.20 11.81
N GLN A 186 7.48 12.26 12.45
CA GLN A 186 7.67 13.08 13.66
C GLN A 186 7.45 14.57 13.40
N ILE A 187 7.89 15.08 12.25
CA ILE A 187 7.66 16.47 11.85
C ILE A 187 6.18 16.70 11.56
N ALA A 188 5.53 15.79 10.81
CA ALA A 188 4.10 15.84 10.56
C ALA A 188 3.29 15.84 11.87
N ALA A 189 3.69 15.05 12.87
CA ALA A 189 3.06 15.02 14.20
C ALA A 189 3.26 16.31 15.01
N GLN A 190 4.31 17.10 14.73
CA GLN A 190 4.50 18.43 15.32
C GLN A 190 3.64 19.49 14.63
N ILE A 191 3.43 19.35 13.31
CA ILE A 191 2.58 20.25 12.52
C ILE A 191 1.09 19.99 12.81
N LEU A 192 0.70 18.72 12.88
CA LEU A 192 -0.67 18.26 13.14
C LEU A 192 -0.75 17.45 14.45
N PRO A 193 -0.54 18.10 15.61
CA PRO A 193 -0.54 17.41 16.90
C PRO A 193 -1.88 16.74 17.21
N ASP A 194 -2.99 17.32 16.73
CA ASP A 194 -4.35 16.86 17.01
C ASP A 194 -4.88 15.88 15.95
N SER A 195 -4.02 15.38 15.06
CA SER A 195 -4.37 14.33 14.10
C SER A 195 -4.24 12.94 14.73
N ALA A 196 -5.36 12.31 15.08
CA ALA A 196 -5.37 10.94 15.59
C ALA A 196 -4.68 9.96 14.61
N ALA A 197 -4.86 10.18 13.31
CA ALA A 197 -4.28 9.39 12.24
C ALA A 197 -2.74 9.47 12.19
N VAL A 198 -2.18 10.67 12.34
CA VAL A 198 -0.72 10.89 12.39
C VAL A 198 -0.13 10.32 13.68
N GLN A 199 -0.82 10.49 14.81
CA GLN A 199 -0.38 9.95 16.11
C GLN A 199 -0.42 8.41 16.13
N LEU A 200 -1.46 7.80 15.55
CA LEU A 200 -1.57 6.35 15.41
C LEU A 200 -0.40 5.79 14.60
N ARG A 201 -0.15 6.35 13.41
CA ARG A 201 0.98 5.97 12.56
C ARG A 201 2.29 6.10 13.31
N LEU A 202 2.53 7.25 13.96
CA LEU A 202 3.80 7.49 14.64
C LEU A 202 4.00 6.49 15.77
N GLY A 203 2.92 6.18 16.50
CA GLY A 203 2.91 5.14 17.51
C GLY A 203 3.30 3.77 16.95
N ILE A 204 2.65 3.34 15.87
CA ILE A 204 2.91 2.06 15.22
C ILE A 204 4.33 2.01 14.64
N SER A 205 4.76 3.01 13.88
CA SER A 205 6.11 3.06 13.30
C SER A 205 7.19 3.02 14.38
N MET A 206 7.01 3.73 15.49
CA MET A 206 7.95 3.65 16.63
C MET A 206 7.98 2.24 17.23
N LEU A 207 6.82 1.62 17.47
CA LEU A 207 6.74 0.27 18.03
C LEU A 207 7.34 -0.80 17.11
N ALA A 208 7.10 -0.72 15.80
CA ALA A 208 7.71 -1.58 14.79
C ALA A 208 9.25 -1.48 14.79
N ASN A 209 9.76 -0.27 15.07
CA ASN A 209 11.19 0.00 15.26
C ASN A 209 11.69 -0.25 16.69
N GLN A 210 10.93 -1.01 17.50
CA GLN A 210 11.26 -1.38 18.89
C GLN A 210 11.44 -0.19 19.84
N ARG A 211 10.75 0.93 19.57
CA ARG A 211 10.73 2.15 20.39
C ARG A 211 9.42 2.23 21.19
N LEU A 212 9.50 2.00 22.50
CA LEU A 212 8.33 1.94 23.39
C LEU A 212 7.62 3.29 23.55
N GLU A 213 8.27 4.40 23.23
CA GLU A 213 7.69 5.74 23.21
C GLU A 213 6.49 5.83 22.26
N GLY A 214 6.38 4.91 21.29
CA GLY A 214 5.20 4.78 20.43
C GLY A 214 3.89 4.64 21.22
N LEU A 215 3.91 4.04 22.42
CA LEU A 215 2.73 3.96 23.29
C LEU A 215 2.16 5.33 23.68
N VAL A 216 3.00 6.36 23.80
CA VAL A 216 2.56 7.72 24.13
C VAL A 216 1.76 8.31 22.96
N ASN A 217 2.20 8.06 21.73
CA ASN A 217 1.50 8.52 20.53
C ASN A 217 0.19 7.73 20.33
N LEU A 218 0.19 6.40 20.58
CA LEU A 218 -1.06 5.63 20.59
C LEU A 218 -2.06 6.15 21.62
N ARG A 219 -1.57 6.56 22.80
CA ARG A 219 -2.42 7.15 23.84
C ARG A 219 -3.04 8.47 23.39
N LYS A 220 -2.25 9.32 22.75
CA LYS A 220 -2.74 10.58 22.18
C LYS A 220 -3.76 10.33 21.06
N ALA A 221 -3.50 9.36 20.19
CA ALA A 221 -4.44 8.95 19.15
C ALA A 221 -5.78 8.50 19.74
N TRP A 222 -5.74 7.69 20.81
CA TRP A 222 -6.93 7.25 21.53
C TRP A 222 -7.71 8.39 22.21
N GLU A 223 -7.01 9.38 22.76
CA GLU A 223 -7.66 10.56 23.36
C GLU A 223 -8.37 11.43 22.32
N LEU A 224 -7.82 11.49 21.11
CA LEU A 224 -8.39 12.24 19.99
C LEU A 224 -9.55 11.48 19.30
N ALA A 225 -9.49 10.15 19.24
CA ALA A 225 -10.48 9.30 18.55
C ALA A 225 -10.71 7.95 19.29
N PRO A 226 -11.37 7.97 20.46
CA PRO A 226 -11.55 6.77 21.30
C PRO A 226 -12.48 5.72 20.69
N ASP A 227 -13.29 6.10 19.70
CA ASP A 227 -14.21 5.18 19.05
C ASP A 227 -13.55 4.39 17.90
N LEU A 228 -12.27 4.61 17.58
CA LEU A 228 -11.60 3.88 16.51
C LEU A 228 -11.06 2.52 16.97
N SER A 229 -11.67 1.44 16.46
CA SER A 229 -11.25 0.07 16.77
C SER A 229 -9.79 -0.23 16.44
N VAL A 230 -9.26 0.36 15.36
CA VAL A 230 -7.86 0.18 14.94
C VAL A 230 -6.86 0.68 15.99
N ILE A 231 -7.20 1.71 16.77
CA ILE A 231 -6.33 2.20 17.84
C ILE A 231 -6.33 1.22 19.02
N ALA A 232 -7.49 0.65 19.36
CA ALA A 232 -7.58 -0.41 20.36
C ALA A 232 -6.80 -1.67 19.91
N GLN A 233 -6.85 -2.02 18.62
CA GLN A 233 -6.04 -3.09 18.04
C GLN A 233 -4.55 -2.80 18.18
N ALA A 234 -4.12 -1.57 17.89
CA ALA A 234 -2.72 -1.18 18.03
C ALA A 234 -2.23 -1.33 19.49
N PHE A 235 -3.05 -0.94 20.46
CA PHE A 235 -2.74 -1.19 21.87
C PHE A 235 -2.70 -2.68 22.22
N TYR A 236 -3.66 -3.47 21.72
CA TYR A 236 -3.68 -4.92 21.90
C TYR A 236 -2.35 -5.55 21.45
N LEU A 237 -1.91 -5.25 20.23
CA LEU A 237 -0.66 -5.76 19.66
C LEU A 237 0.56 -5.27 20.42
N ALA A 238 0.64 -3.97 20.75
CA ALA A 238 1.75 -3.41 21.50
C ALA A 238 1.92 -4.07 22.88
N CYS A 239 0.80 -4.35 23.57
CA CYS A 239 0.81 -5.05 24.85
C CYS A 239 1.22 -6.52 24.67
N ARG A 240 0.75 -7.17 23.61
CA ARG A 240 1.08 -8.56 23.29
C ARG A 240 2.57 -8.74 23.03
N ASP A 241 3.17 -7.87 22.21
CA ASP A 241 4.60 -7.89 21.87
C ASP A 241 5.51 -7.70 23.09
N GLN A 242 5.00 -6.98 24.11
CA GLN A 242 5.69 -6.79 25.39
C GLN A 242 5.42 -7.92 26.42
N GLY A 243 4.61 -8.92 26.07
CA GLY A 243 4.20 -9.99 26.99
C GLY A 243 3.20 -9.56 28.07
N GLN A 244 2.56 -8.40 27.93
CA GLN A 244 1.55 -7.88 28.86
C GLN A 244 0.16 -8.47 28.57
N VAL A 245 0.02 -9.79 28.76
CA VAL A 245 -1.19 -10.56 28.39
C VAL A 245 -2.48 -9.98 28.99
N ALA A 246 -2.47 -9.62 30.28
CA ALA A 246 -3.67 -9.10 30.94
C ALA A 246 -4.13 -7.75 30.34
N LEU A 247 -3.19 -6.86 30.02
CA LEU A 247 -3.50 -5.57 29.41
C LEU A 247 -3.95 -5.73 27.95
N ALA A 248 -3.32 -6.64 27.20
CA ALA A 248 -3.77 -6.99 25.86
C ALA A 248 -5.24 -7.45 25.88
N GLN A 249 -5.63 -8.34 26.80
CA GLN A 249 -7.03 -8.79 26.90
C GLN A 249 -8.01 -7.66 27.26
N GLN A 250 -7.59 -6.66 28.04
CA GLN A 250 -8.43 -5.49 28.31
C GLN A 250 -8.71 -4.68 27.04
N TRP A 251 -7.68 -4.40 26.23
CA TRP A 251 -7.85 -3.71 24.95
C TRP A 251 -8.68 -4.50 23.96
N ARG A 252 -8.54 -5.82 23.98
CA ARG A 252 -9.37 -6.70 23.20
C ARG A 252 -10.85 -6.60 23.59
N GLU A 253 -11.17 -6.56 24.87
CA GLU A 253 -12.55 -6.40 25.33
C GLU A 253 -13.15 -5.06 24.87
N ILE A 254 -12.36 -3.99 24.87
CA ILE A 254 -12.75 -2.71 24.26
C ILE A 254 -13.07 -2.88 22.77
N GLY A 255 -12.22 -3.59 22.03
CA GLY A 255 -12.48 -3.93 20.62
C GLY A 255 -13.78 -4.74 20.42
N LYS A 256 -14.09 -5.68 21.33
CA LYS A 256 -15.35 -6.45 21.30
C LYS A 256 -16.56 -5.55 21.51
N GLN A 257 -16.49 -4.61 22.44
CA GLN A 257 -17.55 -3.62 22.68
C GLN A 257 -17.80 -2.78 21.42
N HIS A 258 -16.75 -2.32 20.75
CA HIS A 258 -16.85 -1.62 19.48
C HIS A 258 -17.53 -2.48 18.41
N SER A 259 -17.07 -3.72 18.20
CA SER A 259 -17.65 -4.63 17.20
C SER A 259 -19.13 -4.94 17.46
N ASN A 260 -19.54 -5.01 18.73
CA ASN A 260 -20.95 -5.17 19.10
C ASN A 260 -21.78 -3.92 18.81
N GLN A 261 -21.20 -2.72 18.97
CA GLN A 261 -21.86 -1.45 18.70
C GLN A 261 -21.98 -1.18 17.20
N TYR A 262 -20.96 -1.54 16.42
CA TYR A 262 -20.87 -1.31 14.97
C TYR A 262 -20.65 -2.65 14.22
N PRO A 263 -21.66 -3.53 14.17
CA PRO A 263 -21.50 -4.89 13.64
C PRO A 263 -21.24 -4.96 12.11
N GLN A 264 -21.46 -3.86 11.39
CA GLN A 264 -21.15 -3.76 9.95
C GLN A 264 -19.73 -3.24 9.70
N ASP A 265 -19.04 -2.73 10.73
CA ASP A 265 -17.67 -2.28 10.61
C ASP A 265 -16.71 -3.46 10.86
N LEU A 266 -16.03 -3.86 9.79
CA LEU A 266 -15.05 -4.94 9.81
C LEU A 266 -13.79 -4.59 10.61
N SER A 267 -13.54 -3.31 10.90
CA SER A 267 -12.38 -2.84 11.67
C SER A 267 -12.36 -3.40 13.11
N GLY A 268 -13.50 -3.85 13.64
CA GLY A 268 -13.61 -4.50 14.95
C GLY A 268 -13.49 -6.03 14.93
N ALA A 269 -13.39 -6.66 13.76
CA ALA A 269 -13.45 -8.11 13.62
C ALA A 269 -12.31 -8.84 14.37
N TRP A 270 -11.12 -8.22 14.46
CA TRP A 270 -9.95 -8.76 15.16
C TRP A 270 -10.24 -9.13 16.61
N ALA A 271 -11.15 -8.41 17.26
CA ALA A 271 -11.45 -8.61 18.67
C ALA A 271 -12.31 -9.85 18.92
N THR A 272 -13.06 -10.33 17.92
CA THR A 272 -14.09 -11.38 18.07
C THR A 272 -13.75 -12.71 17.40
N ILE A 273 -12.78 -12.73 16.48
CA ILE A 273 -12.53 -13.91 15.62
C ILE A 273 -11.94 -15.11 16.38
N SER A 274 -11.23 -14.96 17.50
CA SER A 274 -10.72 -16.14 18.23
C SER A 274 -11.79 -16.92 18.99
N ASP A 275 -12.97 -16.33 19.25
CA ASP A 275 -14.06 -17.02 19.95
C ASP A 275 -14.81 -17.99 19.00
N ARG A 276 -14.47 -17.99 17.70
CA ARG A 276 -15.01 -18.87 16.66
C ARG A 276 -13.87 -19.76 16.11
N GLY A 277 -13.48 -20.75 16.91
CA GLY A 277 -12.24 -21.53 16.73
C GLY A 277 -12.04 -22.28 15.41
N VAL A 278 -10.77 -22.65 15.17
CA VAL A 278 -10.35 -23.81 14.36
C VAL A 278 -9.07 -24.36 14.99
N GLY A 279 -9.21 -25.23 16.00
CA GLY A 279 -8.13 -26.11 16.44
C GLY A 279 -8.06 -27.33 15.51
N ARG A 280 -6.85 -27.76 15.13
CA ARG A 280 -6.60 -29.12 14.65
C ARG A 280 -5.53 -29.75 15.54
N ASP A 281 -5.90 -30.82 16.22
CA ASP A 281 -4.99 -31.73 16.89
C ASP A 281 -4.11 -32.45 15.85
N LEU A 282 -2.79 -32.46 16.05
CA LEU A 282 -1.87 -33.37 15.38
C LEU A 282 -0.88 -33.94 16.42
N GLU A 283 -0.88 -35.26 16.56
CA GLU A 283 -0.07 -36.03 17.49
C GLU A 283 1.41 -36.10 17.08
N ASN A 284 2.29 -36.31 18.06
CA ASN A 284 3.74 -36.13 18.00
C ASN A 284 4.47 -37.49 17.98
N GLU A 285 5.37 -37.73 17.00
CA GLU A 285 6.41 -38.77 17.08
C GLU A 285 7.79 -38.22 16.68
N GLY A 286 8.72 -38.22 17.64
CA GLY A 286 10.15 -38.53 17.42
C GLY A 286 11.11 -37.45 16.90
N ASN A 287 11.81 -36.78 17.82
CA ASN A 287 13.21 -36.29 17.71
C ASN A 287 13.66 -35.53 16.44
N ARG A 288 12.80 -34.64 15.93
CA ARG A 288 13.18 -33.51 15.07
C ARG A 288 12.80 -32.21 15.79
N LEU A 289 13.41 -31.07 15.43
CA LEU A 289 12.85 -29.76 15.77
C LEU A 289 11.48 -29.66 15.07
N ILE A 290 10.46 -30.11 15.79
CA ILE A 290 9.05 -29.99 15.43
C ILE A 290 8.61 -28.68 16.06
N VAL A 291 7.89 -27.85 15.29
CA VAL A 291 7.18 -26.67 15.79
C VAL A 291 6.38 -27.10 17.02
N SER A 292 6.87 -26.75 18.20
CA SER A 292 6.27 -27.17 19.46
C SER A 292 4.98 -26.39 19.66
N HIS A 293 3.85 -27.04 19.43
CA HIS A 293 2.53 -26.53 19.76
C HIS A 293 2.32 -26.67 21.26
N SER A 294 2.45 -25.55 21.98
CA SER A 294 2.05 -25.45 23.39
C SER A 294 0.51 -25.44 23.46
N PRO A 295 -0.13 -26.18 24.38
CA PRO A 295 -1.59 -26.26 24.54
C PRO A 295 -2.22 -25.04 25.24
N ALA A 296 -1.62 -23.86 25.07
CA ALA A 296 -2.31 -22.60 25.26
C ALA A 296 -2.55 -22.03 23.86
N GLU A 297 -3.77 -22.18 23.35
CA GLU A 297 -4.24 -21.60 22.07
C GLU A 297 -4.13 -20.07 22.15
N ALA A 298 -2.92 -19.54 21.97
CA ALA A 298 -2.67 -18.15 21.71
C ALA A 298 -3.03 -17.89 20.24
N GLU A 299 -3.74 -16.81 19.98
CA GLU A 299 -4.04 -16.37 18.62
C GLU A 299 -2.76 -16.26 17.78
N ASN A 300 -2.58 -17.20 16.84
CA ASN A 300 -1.45 -17.21 15.91
C ASN A 300 -1.59 -16.14 14.80
N TYR A 301 -2.74 -15.47 14.70
CA TYR A 301 -3.00 -14.38 13.77
C TYR A 301 -3.91 -13.31 14.43
N THR A 302 -3.79 -12.06 13.98
CA THR A 302 -4.83 -11.03 14.12
C THR A 302 -5.49 -10.81 12.76
N THR A 303 -6.57 -10.04 12.70
CA THR A 303 -7.17 -9.68 11.41
C THR A 303 -7.10 -8.19 11.15
N VAL A 304 -6.84 -7.81 9.91
CA VAL A 304 -6.85 -6.43 9.44
C VAL A 304 -7.76 -6.33 8.22
N VAL A 305 -8.43 -5.18 8.07
CA VAL A 305 -9.20 -4.89 6.87
C VAL A 305 -8.23 -4.45 5.79
N PHE A 306 -8.34 -5.03 4.61
CA PHE A 306 -7.54 -4.72 3.43
C PHE A 306 -8.45 -4.58 2.22
N ASP A 307 -8.07 -3.72 1.27
CA ASP A 307 -8.81 -3.47 0.02
C ASP A 307 -10.32 -3.31 0.28
N GLN A 308 -10.65 -2.45 1.24
CA GLN A 308 -11.99 -2.07 1.72
C GLN A 308 -12.75 -3.11 2.57
N ASP A 309 -12.79 -4.37 2.16
CA ASP A 309 -13.69 -5.37 2.75
C ASP A 309 -13.09 -6.78 2.90
N ILE A 310 -11.81 -6.96 2.61
CA ILE A 310 -11.12 -8.23 2.81
C ILE A 310 -10.61 -8.29 4.25
N LEU A 311 -11.04 -9.30 5.00
CA LEU A 311 -10.46 -9.60 6.31
C LEU A 311 -9.21 -10.47 6.16
N MET A 312 -8.03 -9.84 6.17
CA MET A 312 -6.75 -10.54 6.13
C MET A 312 -6.35 -11.02 7.51
N ALA A 313 -6.05 -12.31 7.64
CA ALA A 313 -5.29 -12.85 8.75
C ALA A 313 -3.80 -12.49 8.56
N VAL A 314 -3.19 -11.89 9.57
CA VAL A 314 -1.79 -11.45 9.57
C VAL A 314 -1.13 -11.78 10.90
N GLU A 315 0.20 -11.72 10.95
CA GLU A 315 0.92 -11.95 12.20
C GLU A 315 0.44 -10.96 13.29
N PRO A 316 0.15 -11.39 14.53
CA PRO A 316 -0.31 -10.49 15.57
C PRO A 316 0.86 -9.74 16.24
N SER A 317 1.66 -9.02 15.46
CA SER A 317 2.92 -8.44 15.93
C SER A 317 3.32 -7.22 15.10
N PHE A 318 3.82 -6.16 15.74
CA PHE A 318 4.41 -5.03 15.02
C PHE A 318 5.82 -5.32 14.48
N LYS A 319 6.37 -6.52 14.72
CA LYS A 319 7.57 -6.97 14.00
C LYS A 319 7.28 -7.32 12.54
N SER A 320 6.04 -7.70 12.23
CA SER A 320 5.60 -7.89 10.84
C SER A 320 5.41 -6.52 10.19
N ILE A 321 6.04 -6.36 9.03
CA ILE A 321 5.91 -5.15 8.20
C ILE A 321 4.47 -5.08 7.69
N VAL A 322 3.93 -6.18 7.19
CA VAL A 322 2.55 -6.23 6.68
C VAL A 322 1.54 -5.82 7.74
N THR A 323 1.67 -6.34 8.95
CA THR A 323 0.75 -6.00 10.04
C THR A 323 0.85 -4.52 10.41
N SER A 324 2.07 -4.00 10.51
CA SER A 324 2.30 -2.59 10.84
C SER A 324 1.74 -1.66 9.78
N VAL A 325 2.03 -1.94 8.50
CA VAL A 325 1.55 -1.17 7.35
C VAL A 325 0.04 -1.21 7.27
N LEU A 326 -0.60 -2.40 7.30
CA LEU A 326 -2.05 -2.48 7.09
C LEU A 326 -2.84 -1.82 8.21
N ILE A 327 -2.36 -1.83 9.46
CA ILE A 327 -3.02 -1.11 10.57
C ILE A 327 -2.78 0.40 10.47
N ALA A 328 -1.56 0.80 10.10
CA ALA A 328 -1.16 2.20 10.11
C ALA A 328 -1.52 2.97 8.83
N GLU A 329 -1.62 2.29 7.68
CA GLU A 329 -1.97 2.85 6.36
C GLU A 329 -3.31 2.36 5.82
N GLY A 330 -3.93 1.34 6.43
CA GLY A 330 -5.24 0.82 6.00
C GLY A 330 -5.22 0.09 4.65
N ASP A 331 -4.10 0.14 3.93
CA ASP A 331 -3.90 -0.48 2.65
C ASP A 331 -2.40 -0.72 2.40
N TRP A 332 -2.07 -1.41 1.31
CA TRP A 332 -0.68 -1.64 0.89
C TRP A 332 -0.08 -0.40 0.21
N PHE A 333 1.22 -0.18 0.42
CA PHE A 333 1.91 1.05 0.04
C PHE A 333 2.51 1.05 -1.36
N GLU A 334 2.72 -0.13 -1.94
CA GLU A 334 3.40 -0.27 -3.23
C GLU A 334 2.57 0.36 -4.35
N LYS A 335 3.24 1.17 -5.18
CA LYS A 335 2.59 2.04 -6.16
C LYS A 335 1.97 1.22 -7.30
N GLU A 336 2.64 0.15 -7.70
CA GLU A 336 2.18 -0.84 -8.68
C GLU A 336 0.93 -1.62 -8.24
N MET A 337 0.52 -1.54 -6.97
CA MET A 337 -0.77 -2.07 -6.54
C MET A 337 -1.92 -1.37 -7.29
N GLU A 338 -1.77 -0.10 -7.69
CA GLU A 338 -2.72 0.60 -8.56
C GLU A 338 -2.84 -0.08 -9.93
N TRP A 339 -1.71 -0.35 -10.58
CA TRP A 339 -1.66 -1.12 -11.81
C TRP A 339 -2.24 -2.52 -11.63
N TRP A 340 -1.82 -3.26 -10.61
CA TRP A 340 -2.30 -4.61 -10.31
C TRP A 340 -3.83 -4.66 -10.22
N ARG A 341 -4.40 -3.74 -9.44
CA ARG A 341 -5.84 -3.68 -9.19
C ARG A 341 -6.63 -3.28 -10.41
N SER A 342 -6.07 -2.43 -11.27
CA SER A 342 -6.68 -2.21 -12.56
C SER A 342 -6.55 -3.49 -13.37
N PHE A 343 -5.34 -4.00 -13.59
CA PHE A 343 -4.97 -5.05 -14.54
C PHE A 343 -5.79 -6.33 -14.35
N VAL A 344 -5.88 -6.85 -13.13
CA VAL A 344 -6.57 -8.10 -12.81
C VAL A 344 -8.07 -7.98 -13.08
N LYS A 345 -8.64 -8.94 -13.83
CA LYS A 345 -10.05 -8.97 -14.24
C LYS A 345 -10.75 -10.26 -13.84
N PRO A 346 -12.10 -10.24 -13.77
CA PRO A 346 -12.90 -11.44 -13.56
C PRO A 346 -12.51 -12.57 -14.52
N GLY A 347 -12.41 -13.79 -14.00
CA GLY A 347 -12.08 -14.98 -14.78
C GLY A 347 -10.59 -15.23 -15.02
N MET A 348 -9.69 -14.29 -14.68
CA MET A 348 -8.25 -14.48 -14.87
C MET A 348 -7.67 -15.55 -13.91
N THR A 349 -6.57 -16.17 -14.34
CA THR A 349 -5.72 -17.02 -13.52
C THR A 349 -4.42 -16.30 -13.14
N VAL A 350 -4.20 -16.11 -11.84
CA VAL A 350 -3.04 -15.40 -11.28
C VAL A 350 -2.19 -16.35 -10.45
N ILE A 351 -0.87 -16.28 -10.59
CA ILE A 351 0.08 -16.96 -9.70
C ILE A 351 0.85 -15.90 -8.91
N ASP A 352 0.89 -16.05 -7.59
CA ASP A 352 1.59 -15.16 -6.65
C ASP A 352 2.71 -15.96 -5.95
N VAL A 353 3.95 -15.76 -6.39
CA VAL A 353 5.14 -16.41 -5.81
C VAL A 353 5.73 -15.51 -4.74
N GLY A 354 5.99 -16.11 -3.57
CA GLY A 354 6.32 -15.37 -2.35
C GLY A 354 5.09 -14.62 -1.84
N ALA A 355 3.97 -15.35 -1.75
CA ALA A 355 2.69 -14.75 -1.42
C ALA A 355 2.66 -14.13 -0.01
N ASN A 356 3.58 -14.49 0.88
CA ASN A 356 3.63 -14.06 2.27
C ASN A 356 2.23 -14.27 2.92
N VAL A 357 1.65 -13.28 3.59
CA VAL A 357 0.30 -13.34 4.17
C VAL A 357 -0.81 -13.03 3.15
N GLY A 358 -0.46 -12.72 1.90
CA GLY A 358 -1.39 -12.72 0.76
C GLY A 358 -1.91 -11.35 0.30
N VAL A 359 -1.16 -10.27 0.48
CA VAL A 359 -1.59 -8.92 0.03
C VAL A 359 -1.96 -8.92 -1.46
N TYR A 360 -1.05 -9.40 -2.32
CA TYR A 360 -1.31 -9.54 -3.76
C TYR A 360 -2.33 -10.63 -4.06
N THR A 361 -2.17 -11.81 -3.45
CA THR A 361 -3.10 -12.95 -3.55
C THR A 361 -4.56 -12.53 -3.37
N PHE A 362 -4.91 -11.85 -2.27
CA PHE A 362 -6.30 -11.53 -1.97
C PHE A 362 -6.82 -10.30 -2.72
N SER A 363 -5.93 -9.36 -3.06
CA SER A 363 -6.23 -8.30 -4.02
C SER A 363 -6.62 -8.87 -5.39
N ALA A 364 -5.89 -9.88 -5.89
CA ALA A 364 -6.26 -10.59 -7.10
C ALA A 364 -7.54 -11.41 -6.91
N ALA A 365 -7.67 -12.16 -5.80
CA ALA A 365 -8.81 -13.01 -5.54
C ALA A 365 -10.13 -12.23 -5.58
N LYS A 366 -10.19 -11.05 -4.97
CA LYS A 366 -11.35 -10.15 -5.02
C LYS A 366 -11.77 -9.78 -6.45
N ARG A 367 -10.81 -9.62 -7.36
CA ARG A 367 -11.03 -9.15 -8.74
C ARG A 367 -11.30 -10.26 -9.73
N VAL A 368 -10.57 -11.38 -9.64
CA VAL A 368 -10.80 -12.53 -10.53
C VAL A 368 -12.13 -13.21 -10.25
N GLY A 369 -12.57 -13.20 -8.98
CA GLY A 369 -13.83 -13.80 -8.57
C GLY A 369 -13.88 -15.33 -8.77
N PRO A 370 -15.05 -15.94 -8.52
CA PRO A 370 -15.21 -17.40 -8.52
C PRO A 370 -15.05 -18.08 -9.89
N GLU A 371 -15.06 -17.31 -10.97
CA GLU A 371 -14.81 -17.82 -12.33
C GLU A 371 -13.32 -17.85 -12.69
N GLY A 372 -12.48 -17.19 -11.90
CA GLY A 372 -11.03 -17.18 -12.07
C GLY A 372 -10.32 -18.11 -11.08
N ARG A 373 -9.00 -17.92 -10.94
CA ARG A 373 -8.18 -18.69 -10.02
C ARG A 373 -6.97 -17.91 -9.53
N VAL A 374 -6.60 -18.09 -8.26
CA VAL A 374 -5.36 -17.53 -7.71
C VAL A 374 -4.56 -18.65 -7.06
N ILE A 375 -3.29 -18.79 -7.41
CA ILE A 375 -2.37 -19.75 -6.80
C ILE A 375 -1.34 -18.96 -5.99
N ALA A 376 -1.43 -19.06 -4.67
CA ALA A 376 -0.47 -18.47 -3.74
C ALA A 376 0.61 -19.50 -3.40
N VAL A 377 1.87 -19.20 -3.72
CA VAL A 377 3.03 -20.07 -3.44
C VAL A 377 3.85 -19.44 -2.32
N GLU A 378 3.91 -20.12 -1.18
CA GLU A 378 4.56 -19.61 0.03
C GLU A 378 5.26 -20.74 0.81
N PRO A 379 6.56 -20.62 1.10
CA PRO A 379 7.30 -21.64 1.83
C PRO A 379 7.17 -21.57 3.36
N PHE A 380 6.90 -20.40 3.96
CA PHE A 380 6.92 -20.22 5.41
C PHE A 380 5.58 -20.65 6.05
N PRO A 381 5.57 -21.64 6.96
CA PRO A 381 4.34 -22.18 7.54
C PRO A 381 3.43 -21.15 8.21
N GLY A 382 4.00 -20.14 8.90
CA GLY A 382 3.21 -19.08 9.55
C GLY A 382 2.43 -18.23 8.55
N CYS A 383 3.03 -17.92 7.40
CA CYS A 383 2.38 -17.21 6.31
C CYS A 383 1.36 -18.10 5.60
N VAL A 384 1.67 -19.38 5.37
CA VAL A 384 0.73 -20.38 4.83
C VAL A 384 -0.54 -20.49 5.68
N ASP A 385 -0.40 -20.51 7.01
CA ASP A 385 -1.55 -20.53 7.92
C ASP A 385 -2.40 -19.26 7.82
N CYS A 386 -1.76 -18.09 7.70
CA CYS A 386 -2.44 -16.82 7.45
C CYS A 386 -3.19 -16.83 6.11
N LEU A 387 -2.57 -17.28 5.02
CA LEU A 387 -3.19 -17.43 3.69
C LEU A 387 -4.44 -18.33 3.77
N LYS A 388 -4.29 -19.53 4.34
CA LYS A 388 -5.41 -20.48 4.51
C LYS A 388 -6.53 -19.86 5.36
N LYS A 389 -6.20 -19.09 6.39
CA LYS A 389 -7.18 -18.43 7.26
C LYS A 389 -7.89 -17.27 6.56
N THR A 390 -7.18 -16.39 5.87
CA THR A 390 -7.76 -15.30 5.09
C THR A 390 -8.71 -15.84 4.02
N ARG A 391 -8.29 -16.87 3.29
CA ARG A 391 -9.17 -17.58 2.34
C ARG A 391 -10.47 -18.03 3.00
N GLN A 392 -10.38 -18.67 4.17
CA GLN A 392 -11.54 -19.16 4.91
C GLN A 392 -12.45 -18.02 5.38
N LEU A 393 -11.89 -16.94 5.93
CA LEU A 393 -12.64 -15.79 6.47
C LEU A 393 -13.48 -15.10 5.39
N ASN A 394 -12.98 -15.08 4.16
CA ASN A 394 -13.60 -14.37 3.05
C ASN A 394 -14.35 -15.30 2.06
N GLY A 395 -14.34 -16.61 2.28
CA GLY A 395 -15.02 -17.59 1.41
C GLY A 395 -14.47 -17.63 -0.03
N MET A 396 -13.19 -17.35 -0.22
CA MET A 396 -12.56 -17.24 -1.54
C MET A 396 -12.06 -18.62 -2.02
N ASP A 397 -12.98 -19.51 -2.38
CA ASP A 397 -12.64 -20.91 -2.75
C ASP A 397 -11.82 -21.05 -4.03
N TRP A 398 -11.73 -20.01 -4.84
CA TRP A 398 -10.89 -19.95 -6.04
C TRP A 398 -9.41 -19.63 -5.75
N VAL A 399 -9.03 -19.51 -4.47
CA VAL A 399 -7.64 -19.37 -4.03
C VAL A 399 -7.09 -20.75 -3.63
N SER A 400 -6.00 -21.17 -4.25
CA SER A 400 -5.20 -22.35 -3.86
C SER A 400 -3.93 -21.90 -3.17
N VAL A 401 -3.55 -22.57 -2.07
CA VAL A 401 -2.32 -22.27 -1.32
C VAL A 401 -1.37 -23.45 -1.47
N VAL A 402 -0.24 -23.20 -2.13
CA VAL A 402 0.84 -24.15 -2.33
C VAL A 402 1.91 -23.89 -1.28
N GLU A 403 2.05 -24.83 -0.35
CA GLU A 403 3.06 -24.80 0.70
C GLU A 403 4.41 -25.30 0.14
N GLY A 404 5.28 -24.36 -0.21
CA GLY A 404 6.59 -24.63 -0.80
C GLY A 404 7.19 -23.40 -1.47
N ALA A 405 8.49 -23.45 -1.71
CA ALA A 405 9.20 -22.43 -2.48
C ALA A 405 9.15 -22.77 -3.98
N ALA A 406 8.88 -21.78 -4.81
CA ALA A 406 9.09 -21.92 -6.25
C ALA A 406 10.59 -21.89 -6.56
N SER A 407 11.07 -22.74 -7.47
CA SER A 407 12.50 -22.80 -7.84
C SER A 407 12.68 -23.42 -9.23
N ASN A 408 13.93 -23.56 -9.67
CA ASN A 408 14.29 -24.18 -10.95
C ASN A 408 14.19 -25.72 -10.95
N GLN A 409 14.02 -26.35 -9.78
CA GLN A 409 13.91 -27.79 -9.64
C GLN A 409 13.07 -28.20 -8.42
N ASN A 410 12.48 -29.40 -8.50
CA ASN A 410 11.75 -30.00 -7.39
C ASN A 410 12.72 -30.59 -6.38
N GLY A 411 12.44 -30.45 -5.09
CA GLY A 411 13.31 -30.97 -4.03
C GLY A 411 13.03 -30.34 -2.69
N THR A 412 14.09 -30.11 -1.92
CA THR A 412 13.98 -29.40 -0.63
C THR A 412 15.13 -28.41 -0.52
N ALA A 413 14.89 -27.24 0.05
CA ALA A 413 15.91 -26.25 0.37
C ALA A 413 15.82 -25.82 1.84
N LEU A 414 16.81 -25.05 2.29
CA LEU A 414 16.75 -24.35 3.56
C LEU A 414 16.20 -22.94 3.33
N LEU A 415 15.19 -22.55 4.08
CA LEU A 415 14.65 -21.20 4.15
C LEU A 415 15.25 -20.51 5.37
N GLY A 416 15.97 -19.42 5.18
CA GLY A 416 16.40 -18.51 6.24
C GLY A 416 15.20 -17.78 6.83
N VAL A 417 15.06 -17.82 8.16
CA VAL A 417 13.95 -17.18 8.87
C VAL A 417 14.43 -15.90 9.54
N SER A 418 13.95 -14.78 9.01
CA SER A 418 14.18 -13.44 9.50
C SER A 418 13.19 -13.04 10.59
N ALA A 419 13.42 -11.89 11.24
CA ALA A 419 12.50 -11.37 12.26
C ALA A 419 11.16 -10.90 11.66
N ALA A 420 11.17 -10.53 10.38
CA ALA A 420 10.00 -10.25 9.56
C ALA A 420 9.96 -11.32 8.46
N SER A 421 8.78 -11.94 8.27
CA SER A 421 8.56 -13.02 7.31
C SER A 421 8.79 -12.63 5.85
N GLU A 422 8.64 -11.33 5.58
CA GLU A 422 8.83 -10.67 4.31
C GLU A 422 10.27 -10.83 3.85
N LEU A 423 11.24 -10.83 4.78
CA LEU A 423 12.68 -10.93 4.51
C LEU A 423 13.20 -12.38 4.58
N ASN A 424 12.35 -13.38 4.36
CA ASN A 424 12.75 -14.78 4.37
C ASN A 424 13.29 -15.18 2.99
N GLU A 425 14.51 -15.68 2.93
CA GLU A 425 15.19 -16.04 1.68
C GLU A 425 15.61 -17.52 1.67
N LEU A 426 15.79 -18.11 0.48
CA LEU A 426 16.38 -19.45 0.37
C LEU A 426 17.90 -19.39 0.54
N ILE A 427 18.45 -20.30 1.34
CA ILE A 427 19.89 -20.42 1.58
C ILE A 427 20.49 -21.45 0.61
N GLU A 428 21.49 -21.03 -0.16
CA GLU A 428 22.27 -21.95 -1.00
C GLU A 428 23.13 -22.90 -0.14
N GLU A 429 23.17 -24.19 -0.50
CA GLU A 429 23.83 -25.22 0.32
C GLU A 429 25.35 -24.99 0.51
N ASP A 430 26.01 -24.25 -0.40
CA ASP A 430 27.44 -23.96 -0.36
C ASP A 430 27.85 -22.90 0.69
N GLU A 431 26.90 -22.20 1.32
CA GLU A 431 27.18 -21.18 2.34
C GLU A 431 27.32 -21.72 3.77
N THR A 432 27.09 -23.03 3.98
CA THR A 432 27.16 -23.62 5.31
C THR A 432 28.51 -24.29 5.57
N ASP A 433 29.38 -23.65 6.36
CA ASP A 433 30.60 -24.26 6.93
C ASP A 433 30.23 -25.32 7.99
N GLY A 434 29.54 -26.38 7.55
CA GLY A 434 29.16 -27.55 8.36
C GLY A 434 28.23 -27.30 9.54
N SER A 435 27.81 -26.06 9.79
CA SER A 435 26.87 -25.71 10.86
C SER A 435 25.53 -25.26 10.26
N GLN A 436 24.42 -25.89 10.66
CA GLN A 436 23.09 -25.42 10.27
C GLN A 436 22.89 -24.00 10.84
N PRO A 437 22.43 -23.04 10.03
CA PRO A 437 22.06 -21.72 10.52
C PRO A 437 21.05 -21.85 11.66
N ARG A 438 21.23 -21.09 12.75
CA ARG A 438 20.36 -21.21 13.94
C ARG A 438 18.88 -20.91 13.68
N ASN A 439 18.56 -20.25 12.56
CA ASN A 439 17.22 -19.84 12.14
C ASN A 439 16.93 -20.27 10.69
N ALA A 440 16.98 -21.57 10.38
CA ALA A 440 16.61 -22.07 9.06
C ALA A 440 15.59 -23.22 9.16
N LEU A 441 14.65 -23.27 8.21
CA LEU A 441 13.63 -24.30 8.09
C LEU A 441 13.80 -25.06 6.78
N ARG A 442 13.65 -26.39 6.81
CA ARG A 442 13.65 -27.16 5.55
C ARG A 442 12.27 -27.09 4.92
N VAL A 443 12.20 -26.62 3.68
CA VAL A 443 10.95 -26.44 2.93
C VAL A 443 10.98 -27.23 1.63
N GLN A 444 9.79 -27.53 1.10
CA GLN A 444 9.65 -28.16 -0.21
C GLN A 444 9.93 -27.14 -1.30
N CYS A 445 10.66 -27.54 -2.35
CA CYS A 445 10.82 -26.76 -3.57
C CYS A 445 10.04 -27.41 -4.71
N LEU A 446 9.40 -26.59 -5.54
CA LEU A 446 8.59 -26.99 -6.70
C LEU A 446 8.90 -26.05 -7.87
N THR A 447 8.88 -26.57 -9.09
CA THR A 447 8.86 -25.73 -10.29
C THR A 447 7.47 -25.17 -10.53
N LEU A 448 7.37 -23.99 -11.17
CA LEU A 448 6.06 -23.46 -11.57
C LEU A 448 5.38 -24.36 -12.61
N ASP A 449 6.16 -25.03 -13.46
CA ASP A 449 5.65 -26.04 -14.37
C ASP A 449 4.94 -27.20 -13.62
N GLU A 450 5.55 -27.71 -12.53
CA GLU A 450 4.91 -28.76 -11.72
C GLU A 450 3.66 -28.23 -11.00
N ILE A 451 3.68 -26.99 -10.51
CA ILE A 451 2.52 -26.38 -9.85
C ILE A 451 1.35 -26.26 -10.85
N CYS A 452 1.61 -25.78 -12.07
CA CYS A 452 0.62 -25.70 -13.13
C CYS A 452 -0.02 -27.07 -13.44
N ASP A 453 0.80 -28.13 -13.51
CA ASP A 453 0.34 -29.50 -13.74
C ASP A 453 -0.53 -30.01 -12.59
N ARG A 454 -0.09 -29.82 -11.34
CA ARG A 454 -0.82 -30.26 -10.13
C ARG A 454 -2.15 -29.55 -9.96
N GLU A 455 -2.17 -28.25 -10.25
CA GLU A 455 -3.38 -27.43 -10.18
C GLU A 455 -4.27 -27.59 -11.43
N ASN A 456 -3.77 -28.28 -12.47
CA ASN A 456 -4.46 -28.49 -13.75
C ASN A 456 -4.87 -27.14 -14.39
N LEU A 457 -3.92 -26.22 -14.50
CA LEU A 457 -4.14 -24.89 -15.08
C LEU A 457 -4.20 -24.96 -16.60
N SER A 458 -5.21 -24.31 -17.18
CA SER A 458 -5.38 -24.17 -18.64
C SER A 458 -4.96 -22.80 -19.18
N THR A 459 -4.71 -21.84 -18.29
CA THR A 459 -4.24 -20.49 -18.60
C THR A 459 -3.49 -19.94 -17.39
N VAL A 460 -2.59 -18.99 -17.62
CA VAL A 460 -1.98 -18.12 -16.61
C VAL A 460 -1.91 -16.74 -17.25
N ASP A 461 -2.66 -15.78 -16.70
CA ASP A 461 -2.75 -14.43 -17.26
C ASP A 461 -1.72 -13.48 -16.63
N LEU A 462 -1.41 -13.72 -15.35
CA LEU A 462 -0.49 -12.90 -14.56
C LEU A 462 0.33 -13.77 -13.61
N LEU A 463 1.64 -13.51 -13.55
CA LEU A 463 2.58 -14.14 -12.64
C LEU A 463 3.31 -13.05 -11.84
N LYS A 464 3.14 -13.02 -10.51
CA LYS A 464 3.94 -12.21 -9.60
C LYS A 464 5.10 -13.04 -9.06
N ILE A 465 6.32 -12.49 -9.06
CA ILE A 465 7.52 -13.13 -8.53
C ILE A 465 8.25 -12.19 -7.58
N ASP A 466 8.28 -12.55 -6.32
CA ASP A 466 8.95 -11.82 -5.25
C ASP A 466 9.48 -12.90 -4.32
N ALA A 467 10.71 -13.33 -4.59
CA ALA A 467 11.30 -14.50 -3.95
C ALA A 467 12.60 -14.13 -3.24
N GLU A 468 12.72 -12.86 -2.85
CA GLU A 468 13.84 -12.27 -2.12
C GLU A 468 15.19 -12.70 -2.73
N GLY A 469 15.35 -12.46 -4.04
CA GLY A 469 16.58 -12.74 -4.79
C GLY A 469 16.59 -14.06 -5.56
N HIS A 470 15.56 -14.89 -5.40
CA HIS A 470 15.43 -16.18 -6.09
C HIS A 470 14.63 -16.11 -7.39
N GLU A 471 14.32 -14.92 -7.90
CA GLU A 471 13.42 -14.68 -9.04
C GLU A 471 13.89 -15.40 -10.31
N LEU A 472 15.20 -15.35 -10.61
CA LEU A 472 15.76 -16.00 -11.79
C LEU A 472 15.57 -17.53 -11.75
N SER A 473 15.75 -18.14 -10.58
CA SER A 473 15.56 -19.57 -10.40
C SER A 473 14.09 -19.97 -10.59
N VAL A 474 13.16 -19.18 -10.05
CA VAL A 474 11.72 -19.35 -10.30
C VAL A 474 11.42 -19.30 -11.80
N LEU A 475 11.96 -18.30 -12.50
CA LEU A 475 11.79 -18.14 -13.95
C LEU A 475 12.37 -19.34 -14.73
N GLN A 476 13.55 -19.83 -14.36
CA GLN A 476 14.16 -21.01 -14.97
C GLN A 476 13.34 -22.30 -14.77
N GLY A 477 12.53 -22.37 -13.71
CA GLY A 477 11.57 -23.44 -13.42
C GLY A 477 10.17 -23.23 -14.03
N SER A 478 9.98 -22.18 -14.83
CA SER A 478 8.68 -21.80 -15.42
C SER A 478 8.67 -21.88 -16.96
N ARG A 479 9.57 -22.66 -17.55
CA ARG A 479 9.79 -22.69 -19.00
C ARG A 479 8.55 -23.12 -19.78
N SER A 480 7.87 -24.18 -19.35
CA SER A 480 6.67 -24.67 -20.03
C SER A 480 5.52 -23.69 -19.84
N LEU A 481 5.37 -23.15 -18.63
CA LEU A 481 4.40 -22.11 -18.30
C LEU A 481 4.56 -20.88 -19.22
N ILE A 482 5.77 -20.32 -19.31
CA ILE A 482 6.05 -19.14 -20.14
C ILE A 482 5.81 -19.45 -21.62
N ALA A 483 6.31 -20.60 -22.11
CA ALA A 483 6.16 -20.97 -23.51
C ALA A 483 4.70 -21.22 -23.92
N GLN A 484 3.86 -21.71 -22.99
CA GLN A 484 2.47 -22.06 -23.25
C GLN A 484 1.52 -20.88 -23.07
N PHE A 485 1.68 -20.11 -21.99
CA PHE A 485 0.71 -19.10 -21.58
C PHE A 485 1.15 -17.66 -21.83
N THR A 486 2.46 -17.40 -21.92
CA THR A 486 3.02 -16.04 -22.09
C THR A 486 2.38 -15.01 -21.13
N PRO A 487 2.33 -15.29 -19.81
CA PRO A 487 1.66 -14.43 -18.85
C PRO A 487 2.31 -13.05 -18.82
N VAL A 488 1.59 -12.02 -18.36
CA VAL A 488 2.27 -10.81 -17.87
C VAL A 488 3.01 -11.18 -16.58
N ILE A 489 4.22 -10.66 -16.39
CA ILE A 489 5.03 -10.96 -15.21
C ILE A 489 5.29 -9.67 -14.44
N LEU A 490 4.92 -9.61 -13.16
CA LEU A 490 5.36 -8.59 -12.22
C LEU A 490 6.47 -9.21 -11.37
N TYR A 491 7.64 -8.61 -11.28
CA TYR A 491 8.73 -9.17 -10.49
C TYR A 491 9.50 -8.14 -9.69
N GLU A 492 10.01 -8.57 -8.54
CA GLU A 492 10.93 -7.78 -7.73
C GLU A 492 12.28 -7.66 -8.42
N ASN A 493 12.66 -6.42 -8.71
CA ASN A 493 13.90 -6.06 -9.39
C ASN A 493 15.03 -5.75 -8.40
N ILE A 494 14.74 -5.46 -7.14
CA ILE A 494 15.75 -5.17 -6.10
C ILE A 494 15.54 -6.11 -4.91
N ALA A 495 16.35 -7.15 -4.80
CA ALA A 495 16.31 -8.07 -3.66
C ALA A 495 17.16 -7.59 -2.47
N ALA A 496 16.73 -7.92 -1.25
CA ALA A 496 17.48 -7.98 0.01
C ALA A 496 18.86 -7.25 0.06
N GLY A 497 18.87 -5.90 0.00
CA GLY A 497 20.07 -5.11 0.32
C GLY A 497 20.68 -4.23 -0.78
N GLN A 498 19.86 -3.73 -1.71
CA GLN A 498 20.19 -2.66 -2.69
C GLN A 498 20.93 -3.06 -3.96
N GLN A 499 20.99 -4.36 -4.32
CA GLN A 499 21.49 -4.76 -5.64
C GLN A 499 20.34 -5.12 -6.56
N VAL A 500 20.25 -4.43 -7.70
CA VAL A 500 19.39 -4.79 -8.83
C VAL A 500 19.66 -6.25 -9.18
N ASN A 501 18.62 -7.07 -9.38
CA ASN A 501 18.75 -8.43 -9.85
C ASN A 501 19.19 -8.41 -11.33
N PRO A 502 20.50 -8.53 -11.63
CA PRO A 502 21.03 -8.14 -12.93
C PRO A 502 20.67 -9.16 -14.02
N ASP A 503 20.25 -10.36 -13.62
CA ASP A 503 20.09 -11.50 -14.51
C ASP A 503 18.64 -11.76 -14.92
N VAL A 504 17.65 -11.25 -14.17
CA VAL A 504 16.22 -11.44 -14.49
C VAL A 504 15.82 -10.71 -15.77
N THR A 505 16.13 -9.42 -15.87
CA THR A 505 15.79 -8.60 -17.04
C THR A 505 16.38 -9.17 -18.33
N PRO A 506 17.70 -9.48 -18.43
CA PRO A 506 18.25 -10.11 -19.63
C PRO A 506 17.62 -11.45 -19.98
N TYR A 507 17.27 -12.26 -18.96
CA TYR A 507 16.63 -13.55 -19.18
C TYR A 507 15.23 -13.40 -19.80
N LEU A 508 14.41 -12.50 -19.26
CA LEU A 508 13.07 -12.22 -19.79
C LEU A 508 13.11 -11.63 -21.20
N VAL A 509 14.04 -10.71 -21.47
CA VAL A 509 14.26 -10.15 -22.83
C VAL A 509 14.63 -11.24 -23.83
N GLN A 510 15.47 -12.21 -23.45
CA GLN A 510 15.79 -13.37 -24.31
C GLN A 510 14.56 -14.24 -24.62
N LEU A 511 13.56 -14.23 -23.74
CA LEU A 511 12.29 -14.94 -23.91
C LEU A 511 11.23 -14.12 -24.69
N GLY A 512 11.58 -12.94 -25.22
CA GLY A 512 10.68 -12.10 -26.02
C GLY A 512 9.78 -11.17 -25.19
N TYR A 513 10.16 -10.88 -23.95
CA TYR A 513 9.47 -9.90 -23.11
C TYR A 513 10.08 -8.51 -23.27
N GLN A 514 9.21 -7.50 -23.32
CA GLN A 514 9.55 -6.11 -23.12
C GLN A 514 9.40 -5.78 -21.64
N ILE A 515 10.38 -5.06 -21.08
CA ILE A 515 10.38 -4.64 -19.67
C ILE A 515 9.84 -3.23 -19.57
N LEU A 516 8.89 -3.08 -18.66
CA LEU A 516 8.14 -1.87 -18.40
C LEU A 516 8.21 -1.55 -16.91
N TRP A 517 8.12 -0.27 -16.60
CA TRP A 517 7.90 0.20 -15.24
C TRP A 517 6.58 0.94 -15.16
N TYR A 518 5.97 0.96 -13.97
CA TYR A 518 4.69 1.61 -13.74
C TYR A 518 4.89 3.03 -13.23
N GLN A 519 4.32 4.01 -13.94
CA GLN A 519 4.29 5.40 -13.51
C GLN A 519 2.97 5.68 -12.74
N PRO A 520 3.03 5.87 -11.41
CA PRO A 520 1.86 6.13 -10.59
C PRO A 520 1.27 7.51 -10.88
N GLY A 521 -0.01 7.69 -10.53
CA GLY A 521 -0.74 8.92 -10.80
C GLY A 521 -1.23 9.04 -12.25
N THR A 522 -0.35 8.94 -13.24
CA THR A 522 -0.76 8.87 -14.66
C THR A 522 -1.34 7.50 -15.03
N GLU A 523 -1.00 6.48 -14.25
CA GLU A 523 -1.32 5.07 -14.47
C GLU A 523 -0.81 4.54 -15.82
N THR A 524 0.39 4.96 -16.21
CA THR A 524 1.03 4.56 -17.48
C THR A 524 2.09 3.48 -17.28
N LEU A 525 2.34 2.71 -18.33
CA LEU A 525 3.46 1.78 -18.40
C LEU A 525 4.48 2.33 -19.37
N GLU A 526 5.71 2.48 -18.91
CA GLU A 526 6.79 3.07 -19.68
C GLU A 526 7.90 2.05 -19.94
N VAL A 527 8.50 2.10 -21.12
CA VAL A 527 9.54 1.14 -21.53
C VAL A 527 10.84 1.45 -20.79
N VAL A 528 11.48 0.42 -20.25
CA VAL A 528 12.82 0.53 -19.66
C VAL A 528 13.85 0.42 -20.79
N ASP A 529 14.26 1.56 -21.35
CA ASP A 529 15.15 1.63 -22.52
C ASP A 529 16.62 1.30 -22.19
N SER A 530 17.06 1.47 -20.94
CA SER A 530 18.42 1.11 -20.52
C SER A 530 18.49 0.63 -19.08
N LEU A 531 19.33 -0.37 -18.81
CA LEU A 531 19.55 -0.90 -17.47
C LEU A 531 20.37 0.04 -16.52
N SER A 532 20.43 1.35 -16.81
CA SER A 532 21.37 2.29 -16.16
C SER A 532 20.75 3.59 -15.64
N THR A 533 19.44 3.77 -15.77
CA THR A 533 18.68 4.97 -15.39
C THR A 533 18.02 4.80 -14.00
N GLU A 534 17.49 5.88 -13.42
CA GLU A 534 16.67 5.83 -12.18
C GLU A 534 15.52 4.81 -12.28
N GLU A 535 15.04 4.53 -13.50
CA GLU A 535 14.05 3.50 -13.83
C GLU A 535 14.49 2.07 -13.42
N THR A 536 15.79 1.78 -13.42
CA THR A 536 16.33 0.51 -12.90
C THR A 536 16.41 0.41 -11.38
N GLN A 537 16.12 1.52 -10.69
CA GLN A 537 16.01 1.56 -9.23
C GLN A 537 14.56 1.35 -8.77
N ALA A 538 13.61 1.12 -9.68
CA ALA A 538 12.28 0.68 -9.32
C ALA A 538 12.36 -0.67 -8.58
N LEU A 539 11.61 -0.76 -7.48
CA LEU A 539 11.52 -1.99 -6.67
C LEU A 539 10.95 -3.14 -7.50
N ASN A 540 9.85 -2.88 -8.21
CA ASN A 540 9.13 -3.87 -9.00
C ASN A 540 9.04 -3.44 -10.48
N LEU A 541 9.19 -4.40 -11.38
CA LEU A 541 9.10 -4.21 -12.84
C LEU A 541 8.07 -5.15 -13.45
N ILE A 542 7.54 -4.76 -14.61
CA ILE A 542 6.53 -5.51 -15.34
C ILE A 542 7.10 -5.97 -16.68
N ALA A 543 7.10 -7.27 -16.93
CA ALA A 543 7.47 -7.85 -18.21
C ALA A 543 6.23 -8.27 -19.00
N VAL A 544 6.17 -7.83 -20.26
CA VAL A 544 5.06 -8.14 -21.17
C VAL A 544 5.61 -8.77 -22.43
N HIS A 545 5.11 -9.95 -22.78
CA HIS A 545 5.50 -10.62 -24.02
C HIS A 545 4.93 -9.89 -25.25
N GLU A 546 5.67 -9.88 -26.36
CA GLU A 546 5.26 -9.18 -27.60
C GLU A 546 3.86 -9.60 -28.11
N SER A 547 3.48 -10.86 -27.91
CA SER A 547 2.16 -11.37 -28.29
C SER A 547 1.01 -10.75 -27.48
N THR A 548 1.30 -10.30 -26.26
CA THR A 548 0.33 -9.80 -25.28
C THR A 548 0.27 -8.26 -25.28
N LEU A 549 1.30 -7.57 -25.81
CA LEU A 549 1.38 -6.11 -25.89
C LEU A 549 0.15 -5.46 -26.52
N LYS A 550 -0.48 -6.06 -27.53
CA LYS A 550 -1.69 -5.48 -28.16
C LYS A 550 -2.85 -5.33 -27.18
N ASN A 551 -3.01 -6.28 -26.26
CA ASN A 551 -4.07 -6.24 -25.26
C ASN A 551 -3.77 -5.20 -24.17
N ILE A 552 -2.49 -4.98 -23.87
CA ILE A 552 -2.05 -3.94 -22.92
C ILE A 552 -2.16 -2.55 -23.55
N ASN A 553 -1.76 -2.38 -24.80
CA ASN A 553 -1.83 -1.10 -25.50
C ASN A 553 -3.26 -0.60 -25.71
N ALA A 554 -4.21 -1.52 -25.88
CA ALA A 554 -5.63 -1.16 -25.93
C ALA A 554 -6.15 -0.55 -24.62
N ARG A 555 -5.38 -0.66 -23.54
CA ARG A 555 -5.85 -0.42 -22.19
C ARG A 555 -5.10 0.69 -21.45
N PHE A 556 -3.77 0.70 -21.55
CA PHE A 556 -2.93 1.71 -20.89
C PHE A 556 -2.45 2.80 -21.85
N GLY A 557 -2.93 2.78 -23.10
CA GLY A 557 -2.41 3.63 -24.17
C GLY A 557 -1.29 2.95 -24.95
N GLN A 558 -0.80 3.58 -26.01
CA GLN A 558 0.38 3.05 -26.72
C GLN A 558 1.60 3.16 -25.81
N ILE A 559 2.13 2.01 -25.40
CA ILE A 559 3.48 1.84 -24.85
C ILE A 559 4.50 2.07 -25.96
#